data_AF-A0A2E5LY18-F1
#
_entry.id   AF-A0A2E5LY18-F1
#
_cell.length_a   1.000
_cell.length_b   1.000
_cell.length_c   1.000
_cell.angle_alpha   90.00
_cell.angle_beta   90.00
_cell.angle_gamma   90.00
#
_symmetry.space_group_name_H-M   'P 1'
#
loop_
_entity.id
_entity.type
_entity.pdbx_description
1 polymer ?
#
loop_
_entity_poly.entity_id
_entity_poly.type
_entity_poly.pdbx_seq_one_letter_code
_entity_poly.pdbx_strand_id
1 'polypeptide(L)'
;MANTTFSSHVAARRRDGRHEVLLHRSIALIGTERVEIRSARSTVILPALGVVLGGAAGALIAIEAGNLPFGLLVGLLLFSILVLPISVMALVTAIMGADVVVDGNKGAATWQQGYLGMGVGTKELVPFAKIDHLAITIEGDSPDRWREEQDTLRQFALVLVKQSGKRLTLTQVPVPAGKQTDGMDRTLAVATAIANLTGVEVKLPEGWELVELPEDEVAAGPSRE
;
A
#
# COMPACT_ATOMS: atom_id res chain seq x y z
N MET A 1 21.34 -9.12 -16.26
CA MET A 1 19.94 -9.31 -15.86
C MET A 1 19.95 -9.80 -14.44
N ALA A 2 19.65 -8.94 -13.47
CA ALA A 2 19.73 -9.29 -12.05
C ALA A 2 18.47 -10.08 -11.64
N ASN A 3 18.64 -11.34 -11.24
CA ASN A 3 17.65 -12.03 -10.42
C ASN A 3 17.65 -11.30 -9.07
N THR A 4 16.68 -10.42 -8.83
CA THR A 4 16.54 -9.79 -7.51
C THR A 4 16.03 -10.87 -6.56
N THR A 5 16.93 -11.48 -5.79
CA THR A 5 16.58 -12.46 -4.77
C THR A 5 15.99 -11.70 -3.59
N PHE A 6 14.71 -11.90 -3.33
CA PHE A 6 14.04 -11.34 -2.15
C PHE A 6 14.03 -12.36 -1.02
N SER A 7 14.24 -11.92 0.21
CA SER A 7 14.05 -12.79 1.37
C SER A 7 12.58 -13.20 1.50
N SER A 8 12.34 -14.44 1.92
CA SER A 8 11.00 -15.03 2.04
C SER A 8 10.12 -14.35 3.08
N HIS A 9 10.69 -13.61 4.04
CA HIS A 9 9.91 -12.82 5.01
C HIS A 9 9.34 -11.53 4.41
N VAL A 10 9.92 -11.05 3.30
CA VAL A 10 9.57 -9.78 2.66
C VAL A 10 8.66 -9.98 1.46
N ALA A 11 8.96 -10.99 0.63
CA ALA A 11 8.27 -11.21 -0.64
C ALA A 11 7.73 -12.65 -0.78
N ALA A 12 6.47 -12.76 -1.16
CA ALA A 12 5.88 -14.03 -1.57
C ALA A 12 5.99 -14.22 -3.09
N ARG A 13 6.38 -15.41 -3.54
CA ARG A 13 6.39 -15.75 -4.97
C ARG A 13 4.99 -16.15 -5.42
N ARG A 14 4.43 -15.45 -6.40
CA ARG A 14 3.14 -15.81 -7.00
C ARG A 14 3.31 -16.89 -8.07
N ARG A 15 2.20 -17.59 -8.36
CA ARG A 15 2.15 -18.63 -9.42
C ARG A 15 2.46 -18.10 -10.82
N ASP A 16 2.31 -16.79 -11.03
CA ASP A 16 2.61 -16.10 -12.29
C ASP A 16 4.10 -15.71 -12.43
N GLY A 17 4.95 -16.11 -11.47
CA GLY A 17 6.38 -15.84 -11.46
C GLY A 17 6.77 -14.46 -10.93
N ARG A 18 5.81 -13.59 -10.57
CA ARG A 18 6.06 -12.28 -9.95
C ARG A 18 6.28 -12.41 -8.44
N HIS A 19 7.00 -11.45 -7.87
CA HIS A 19 7.16 -11.30 -6.42
C HIS A 19 6.12 -10.32 -5.87
N GLU A 20 5.53 -10.65 -4.73
CA GLU A 20 4.51 -9.86 -4.05
C GLU A 20 5.04 -9.38 -2.69
N VAL A 21 5.12 -8.07 -2.49
CA VAL A 21 5.52 -7.46 -1.21
C VAL A 21 4.30 -6.77 -0.59
N LEU A 22 3.98 -7.13 0.65
CA LEU A 22 2.85 -6.56 1.39
C LEU A 22 3.25 -5.27 2.11
N LEU A 23 2.66 -4.17 1.68
CA LEU A 23 2.93 -2.81 2.14
C LEU A 23 1.74 -2.28 2.97
N HIS A 24 1.21 -3.13 3.85
CA HIS A 24 0.01 -2.92 4.67
C HIS A 24 -1.31 -2.81 3.88
N ARG A 25 -1.65 -1.62 3.37
CA ARG A 25 -2.88 -1.37 2.58
C ARG A 25 -2.66 -1.45 1.07
N SER A 26 -1.40 -1.54 0.66
CA SER A 26 -0.99 -1.70 -0.73
C SER A 26 -0.13 -2.94 -0.90
N ILE A 27 0.01 -3.36 -2.14
CA ILE A 27 0.77 -4.52 -2.54
C ILE A 27 1.65 -4.10 -3.72
N ALA A 28 2.95 -4.32 -3.61
CA ALA A 28 3.87 -4.19 -4.74
C ALA A 28 4.00 -5.54 -5.44
N LEU A 29 3.62 -5.56 -6.71
CA LEU A 29 3.88 -6.66 -7.64
C LEU A 29 5.14 -6.33 -8.42
N ILE A 30 6.19 -7.11 -8.19
CA ILE A 30 7.49 -6.93 -8.81
C ILE A 30 7.64 -8.00 -9.89
N GLY A 31 7.69 -7.56 -11.14
CA GLY A 31 8.09 -8.37 -12.29
C GLY A 31 9.41 -7.87 -12.89
N THR A 32 9.93 -8.60 -13.88
CA THR A 32 11.22 -8.31 -14.50
C THR A 32 11.29 -6.94 -15.18
N GLU A 33 10.20 -6.53 -15.84
CA GLU A 33 10.15 -5.30 -16.64
C GLU A 33 9.15 -4.26 -16.08
N ARG A 34 8.47 -4.60 -14.99
CA ARG A 34 7.35 -3.79 -14.47
C ARG A 34 7.15 -3.99 -12.98
N VAL A 35 7.05 -2.88 -12.26
CA VAL A 35 6.63 -2.84 -10.85
C VAL A 35 5.27 -2.14 -10.77
N GLU A 36 4.30 -2.80 -10.15
CA GLU A 36 2.95 -2.26 -9.94
C GLU A 36 2.68 -2.19 -8.43
N ILE A 37 2.46 -0.99 -7.90
CA ILE A 37 2.00 -0.77 -6.54
C ILE A 37 0.51 -0.48 -6.63
N ARG A 38 -0.30 -1.37 -6.06
CA ARG A 38 -1.75 -1.24 -6.09
C ARG A 38 -2.37 -1.42 -4.72
N SER A 39 -3.57 -0.91 -4.55
CA SER A 39 -4.32 -1.14 -3.31
C SER A 39 -4.64 -2.63 -3.13
N ALA A 40 -4.53 -3.11 -1.89
CA ALA A 40 -4.83 -4.50 -1.55
C ALA A 40 -6.32 -4.77 -1.79
N ARG A 41 -6.66 -5.80 -2.59
CA ARG A 41 -8.07 -6.15 -2.90
C ARG A 41 -8.91 -6.48 -1.66
N SER A 42 -8.26 -6.84 -0.55
CA SER A 42 -8.91 -7.12 0.73
C SER A 42 -9.64 -5.91 1.32
N THR A 43 -9.26 -4.68 0.97
CA THR A 43 -9.91 -3.46 1.47
C THR A 43 -11.30 -3.22 0.88
N VAL A 44 -11.63 -3.88 -0.25
CA VAL A 44 -12.91 -3.71 -0.96
C VAL A 44 -14.01 -4.64 -0.42
N ILE A 45 -13.64 -5.82 0.10
CA ILE A 45 -14.60 -6.89 0.43
C ILE A 45 -15.55 -6.48 1.56
N LEU A 46 -15.00 -5.97 2.66
CA LEU A 46 -15.78 -5.62 3.84
C LEU A 46 -16.76 -4.45 3.55
N PRO A 47 -16.34 -3.34 2.91
CA PRO A 47 -17.26 -2.29 2.49
C PRO A 47 -18.31 -2.76 1.49
N ALA A 48 -17.95 -3.61 0.52
CA ALA A 48 -18.92 -4.16 -0.43
C ALA A 48 -20.01 -4.98 0.27
N LEU A 49 -19.63 -5.82 1.25
CA LEU A 49 -20.59 -6.57 2.06
C LEU A 49 -21.51 -5.62 2.84
N GLY A 50 -20.96 -4.56 3.42
CA GLY A 50 -21.75 -3.54 4.12
C GLY A 50 -22.76 -2.82 3.22
N VAL A 51 -22.40 -2.52 1.96
CA VAL A 51 -23.33 -1.98 0.97
C VAL A 51 -24.45 -2.99 0.65
N VAL A 52 -24.11 -4.26 0.44
CA VAL A 52 -25.10 -5.31 0.17
C VAL A 52 -26.06 -5.48 1.35
N LEU A 53 -25.55 -5.55 2.58
CA LEU A 53 -26.37 -5.71 3.78
C LEU A 53 -27.23 -4.46 4.05
N GLY A 54 -26.67 -3.26 3.93
CA GLY A 54 -27.41 -2.01 4.12
C GLY A 54 -28.50 -1.82 3.06
N GLY A 55 -28.23 -2.17 1.81
CA GLY A 55 -29.19 -2.17 0.71
C GLY A 55 -30.27 -3.22 0.88
N ALA A 56 -29.92 -4.44 1.30
CA ALA A 56 -30.88 -5.51 1.57
C ALA A 56 -31.81 -5.16 2.73
N ALA A 57 -31.29 -4.55 3.81
CA ALA A 57 -32.10 -4.05 4.91
C ALA A 57 -33.07 -2.95 4.45
N GLY A 58 -32.61 -2.01 3.63
CA GLY A 58 -33.47 -0.97 3.05
C GLY A 58 -34.57 -1.54 2.13
N ALA A 59 -34.22 -2.52 1.29
CA ALA A 59 -35.17 -3.20 0.41
C ALA A 59 -36.21 -4.01 1.20
N LEU A 60 -35.78 -4.69 2.27
CA LEU A 60 -36.67 -5.43 3.16
C LEU A 60 -37.68 -4.51 3.85
N ILE A 61 -37.24 -3.34 4.33
CA ILE A 61 -38.17 -2.31 4.85
C ILE A 61 -39.15 -1.88 3.76
N ALA A 62 -38.68 -1.59 2.55
CA ALA A 62 -39.53 -1.08 1.48
C ALA A 62 -40.62 -2.07 1.03
N ILE A 63 -40.33 -3.38 1.06
CA ILE A 63 -41.25 -4.43 0.59
C ILE A 63 -42.15 -4.93 1.74
N GLU A 64 -41.60 -5.10 2.95
CA GLU A 64 -42.27 -5.81 4.06
C GLU A 64 -42.67 -4.89 5.23
N ALA A 65 -42.65 -3.57 5.07
CA ALA A 65 -42.94 -2.61 6.15
C ALA A 65 -44.23 -2.92 6.93
N GLY A 66 -45.28 -3.42 6.25
CA GLY A 66 -46.55 -3.75 6.89
C GLY A 66 -46.55 -5.04 7.71
N ASN A 67 -45.57 -5.93 7.49
CA ASN A 67 -45.53 -7.27 8.08
C ASN A 67 -44.44 -7.42 9.16
N LEU A 68 -43.50 -6.48 9.24
CA LEU A 68 -42.42 -6.53 10.22
C LEU A 68 -42.84 -5.87 11.55
N PRO A 69 -42.43 -6.45 12.70
CA PRO A 69 -42.68 -5.83 13.99
C PRO A 69 -41.97 -4.47 14.08
N PHE A 70 -42.61 -3.51 14.73
CA PHE A 70 -42.12 -2.12 14.81
C PHE A 70 -40.66 -2.01 15.28
N GLY A 71 -40.28 -2.78 16.30
CA GLY A 71 -38.90 -2.78 16.81
C GLY A 71 -37.86 -3.22 15.78
N LEU A 72 -38.21 -4.18 14.92
CA LEU A 72 -37.33 -4.64 13.84
C LEU A 72 -37.22 -3.58 12.74
N LEU A 73 -38.31 -2.88 12.40
CA LEU A 73 -38.27 -1.77 11.44
C LEU A 73 -37.35 -0.66 11.91
N VAL A 74 -37.46 -0.26 13.18
CA VAL A 74 -36.57 0.76 13.77
C VAL A 74 -35.12 0.27 13.74
N GLY A 75 -34.87 -0.99 14.12
CA GLY A 75 -33.53 -1.58 14.11
C GLY A 75 -32.90 -1.62 12.71
N LEU A 76 -33.64 -2.09 11.71
CA LEU A 76 -33.20 -2.11 10.30
C LEU A 76 -32.96 -0.70 9.77
N LEU A 77 -33.82 0.25 10.12
CA LEU A 77 -33.67 1.64 9.71
C LEU A 77 -32.38 2.26 10.28
N LEU A 78 -32.14 2.11 11.58
CA LEU A 78 -30.92 2.59 12.23
C LEU A 78 -29.67 1.91 11.66
N PHE A 79 -29.75 0.59 11.42
CA PHE A 79 -28.68 -0.16 10.77
C PHE A 79 -28.37 0.39 9.37
N SER A 80 -29.39 0.59 8.52
CA SER A 80 -29.20 1.14 7.16
C SER A 80 -28.66 2.58 7.19
N ILE A 81 -29.15 3.43 8.10
CA ILE A 81 -28.68 4.82 8.25
C ILE A 81 -27.20 4.89 8.61
N LEU A 82 -26.67 3.93 9.38
CA LEU A 82 -25.26 3.90 9.76
C LEU A 82 -24.39 3.14 8.76
N VAL A 83 -24.76 1.89 8.49
CA VAL A 83 -23.92 0.95 7.73
C VAL A 83 -23.80 1.37 6.28
N LEU A 84 -24.88 1.82 5.65
CA LEU A 84 -24.85 2.15 4.23
C LEU A 84 -23.90 3.32 3.91
N PRO A 85 -23.99 4.52 4.53
CA PRO A 85 -23.08 5.61 4.20
C PRO A 85 -21.63 5.30 4.58
N ILE A 86 -21.38 4.66 5.72
CA ILE A 86 -20.02 4.26 6.14
C ILE A 86 -19.42 3.29 5.11
N SER A 87 -20.20 2.29 4.68
CA SER A 87 -19.74 1.28 3.73
C SER A 87 -19.54 1.86 2.34
N VAL A 88 -20.41 2.77 1.89
CA VAL A 88 -20.23 3.48 0.62
C VAL A 88 -18.95 4.33 0.65
N MET A 89 -18.75 5.12 1.71
CA MET A 89 -17.53 5.93 1.85
C MET A 89 -16.28 5.06 1.91
N ALA A 90 -16.30 3.99 2.71
CA ALA A 90 -15.20 3.05 2.80
C ALA A 90 -14.91 2.38 1.44
N LEU A 91 -15.94 1.98 0.71
CA LEU A 91 -15.82 1.36 -0.61
C LEU A 91 -15.23 2.35 -1.61
N VAL A 92 -15.70 3.60 -1.63
CA VAL A 92 -15.15 4.67 -2.46
C VAL A 92 -13.66 4.87 -2.13
N THR A 93 -13.29 4.95 -0.86
CA THR A 93 -11.87 5.11 -0.47
C THR A 93 -11.00 3.90 -0.81
N ALA A 94 -11.54 2.68 -0.70
CA ALA A 94 -10.84 1.46 -1.07
C ALA A 94 -10.62 1.36 -2.59
N ILE A 95 -11.56 1.91 -3.36
CA ILE A 95 -11.49 1.97 -4.82
C ILE A 95 -10.57 3.10 -5.29
N MET A 96 -10.66 4.28 -4.67
CA MET A 96 -9.90 5.52 -4.97
C MET A 96 -8.40 5.44 -4.63
N GLY A 97 -7.83 4.24 -4.57
CA GLY A 97 -6.41 4.04 -4.33
C GLY A 97 -5.58 4.53 -5.52
N ALA A 98 -4.50 5.26 -5.27
CA ALA A 98 -3.54 5.57 -6.32
C ALA A 98 -2.76 4.30 -6.68
N ASP A 99 -2.85 3.88 -7.94
CA ASP A 99 -2.02 2.81 -8.47
C ASP A 99 -0.78 3.43 -9.10
N VAL A 100 0.39 3.02 -8.64
CA VAL A 100 1.66 3.45 -9.22
C VAL A 100 2.20 2.34 -10.09
N VAL A 101 2.47 2.65 -11.35
CA VAL A 101 3.03 1.70 -12.32
C VAL A 101 4.36 2.24 -12.82
N VAL A 102 5.43 1.50 -12.55
CA VAL A 102 6.76 1.72 -13.11
C VAL A 102 6.98 0.68 -14.20
N ASP A 103 7.12 1.13 -15.44
CA ASP A 103 7.21 0.26 -16.62
C ASP A 103 8.54 0.53 -17.35
N GLY A 104 9.42 -0.47 -17.35
CA GLY A 104 10.73 -0.40 -17.97
C GLY A 104 10.64 -0.24 -19.48
N ASN A 105 9.66 -0.88 -20.13
CA ASN A 105 9.47 -0.79 -21.59
C ASN A 105 9.03 0.61 -22.02
N LYS A 106 8.27 1.31 -21.16
CA LYS A 106 7.83 2.68 -21.42
C LYS A 106 8.85 3.72 -20.95
N GLY A 107 9.84 3.32 -20.15
CA GLY A 107 10.79 4.23 -19.53
C GLY A 107 10.12 5.30 -18.67
N ALA A 108 9.01 4.97 -18.01
CA ALA A 108 8.24 5.94 -17.23
C ALA A 108 7.54 5.33 -16.01
N ALA A 109 7.43 6.14 -14.96
CA ALA A 109 6.58 5.92 -13.80
C ALA A 109 5.27 6.70 -13.97
N THR A 110 4.14 6.04 -13.72
CA THR A 110 2.81 6.63 -13.87
C THR A 110 2.03 6.48 -12.58
N TRP A 111 1.44 7.59 -12.12
CA TRP A 111 0.47 7.62 -11.04
C TRP A 111 -0.90 7.63 -11.69
N GLN A 112 -1.61 6.54 -11.53
CA GLN A 112 -2.96 6.37 -12.02
C GLN A 112 -3.93 6.68 -10.89
N GLN A 113 -4.96 7.46 -11.20
CA GLN A 113 -6.09 7.60 -10.32
C GLN A 113 -6.87 6.28 -10.38
N GLY A 114 -6.82 5.46 -9.32
CA GLY A 114 -7.61 4.24 -9.24
C GLY A 114 -9.09 4.61 -9.17
N TYR A 115 -9.77 4.63 -10.30
CA TYR A 115 -11.21 4.47 -10.34
C TYR A 115 -11.45 3.10 -10.95
N LEU A 116 -12.13 2.23 -10.19
CA LEU A 116 -12.48 0.87 -10.57
C LEU A 116 -12.91 0.79 -12.05
N GLY A 117 -12.03 0.29 -12.92
CA GLY A 117 -12.34 -0.06 -14.30
C GLY A 117 -12.76 1.07 -15.26
N MET A 118 -12.71 2.35 -14.87
CA MET A 118 -13.12 3.46 -15.75
C MET A 118 -11.97 4.17 -16.48
N GLY A 119 -10.71 3.89 -16.15
CA GLY A 119 -9.56 4.32 -16.98
C GLY A 119 -9.50 5.83 -17.26
N VAL A 120 -9.91 6.68 -16.30
CA VAL A 120 -9.84 8.14 -16.48
C VAL A 120 -8.80 8.73 -15.53
N GLY A 121 -7.58 8.89 -16.06
CA GLY A 121 -6.62 9.86 -15.55
C GLY A 121 -5.29 9.29 -15.08
N THR A 122 -4.25 9.50 -15.88
CA THR A 122 -2.88 9.60 -15.36
C THR A 122 -2.79 10.92 -14.60
N LYS A 123 -2.71 10.86 -13.28
CA LYS A 123 -2.49 12.06 -12.45
C LYS A 123 -1.13 12.66 -12.74
N GLU A 124 -0.12 11.80 -12.90
CA GLU A 124 1.24 12.23 -13.19
C GLU A 124 2.01 11.14 -13.94
N LEU A 125 2.76 11.54 -14.97
CA LEU A 125 3.70 10.69 -15.68
C LEU A 125 5.10 11.28 -15.53
N VAL A 126 6.04 10.46 -15.09
CA VAL A 126 7.44 10.83 -14.90
C VAL A 126 8.31 9.90 -15.75
N PRO A 127 8.91 10.40 -16.84
CA PRO A 127 9.92 9.66 -17.59
C PRO A 127 11.14 9.38 -16.70
N PHE A 128 11.81 8.24 -16.90
CA PHE A 128 12.98 7.84 -16.10
C PHE A 128 14.10 8.88 -16.17
N ALA A 129 14.28 9.50 -17.33
CA ALA A 129 15.25 10.58 -17.53
C ALA A 129 15.03 11.81 -16.64
N LYS A 130 13.84 11.97 -16.03
CA LYS A 130 13.51 13.08 -15.11
C LYS A 130 13.57 12.68 -13.64
N ILE A 131 13.87 11.41 -13.35
CA ILE A 131 14.07 10.91 -12.00
C ILE A 131 15.49 11.27 -11.58
N ASP A 132 15.63 11.85 -10.39
CA ASP A 132 16.94 12.14 -9.80
C ASP A 132 17.39 10.96 -8.94
N HIS A 133 16.59 10.61 -7.92
CA HIS A 133 16.82 9.46 -7.05
C HIS A 133 15.50 8.98 -6.43
N LEU A 134 15.55 7.79 -5.83
CA LEU A 134 14.53 7.30 -4.92
C LEU A 134 14.98 7.62 -3.49
N ALA A 135 14.08 8.07 -2.63
CA ALA A 135 14.36 8.36 -1.23
C ALA A 135 13.42 7.55 -0.34
N ILE A 136 13.97 6.86 0.64
CA ILE A 136 13.21 6.29 1.74
C ILE A 136 13.23 7.30 2.88
N THR A 137 12.05 7.75 3.30
CA THR A 137 11.89 8.69 4.41
C THR A 137 11.09 8.07 5.54
N ILE A 138 11.42 8.41 6.77
CA ILE A 138 10.67 7.99 7.95
C ILE A 138 9.82 9.17 8.40
N GLU A 139 8.50 9.03 8.27
CA GLU A 139 7.55 9.94 8.91
C GLU A 139 7.32 9.44 10.36
N GLY A 140 7.38 10.36 11.33
CA GLY A 140 7.25 10.05 12.76
C GLY A 140 8.56 9.89 13.53
N ASP A 141 9.71 10.26 12.94
CA ASP A 141 11.02 10.19 13.62
C ASP A 141 11.36 11.45 14.44
N SER A 142 10.65 12.55 14.17
CA SER A 142 10.73 13.76 15.00
C SER A 142 9.80 13.59 16.20
N PRO A 143 10.27 13.78 17.45
CA PRO A 143 9.38 13.82 18.60
C PRO A 143 8.33 14.90 18.34
N ASP A 144 7.05 14.52 18.40
CA ASP A 144 5.98 15.49 18.30
C ASP A 144 6.17 16.49 19.44
N ARG A 145 6.24 17.79 19.11
CA ARG A 145 6.64 18.86 20.03
C ARG A 145 5.73 18.96 21.27
N TRP A 146 4.62 18.23 21.28
CA TRP A 146 3.54 18.33 22.24
C TRP A 146 3.48 17.18 23.26
N ARG A 147 4.12 16.04 23.00
CA ARG A 147 4.10 14.88 23.91
C ARG A 147 5.46 14.19 23.79
N GLU A 148 6.23 14.17 24.87
CA GLU A 148 7.53 13.47 25.00
C GLU A 148 7.40 11.93 24.88
N GLU A 149 6.43 11.46 24.11
CA GLU A 149 6.08 10.07 23.91
C GLU A 149 6.62 9.67 22.54
N GLN A 150 7.53 8.70 22.52
CA GLN A 150 8.04 8.15 21.27
C GLN A 150 6.88 7.56 20.48
N ASP A 151 6.70 7.99 19.24
CA ASP A 151 5.59 7.51 18.42
C ASP A 151 5.66 5.97 18.31
N THR A 152 4.56 5.30 18.64
CA THR A 152 4.48 3.83 18.65
C THR A 152 4.39 3.27 17.24
N LEU A 153 4.07 4.13 16.27
CA LEU A 153 4.06 3.83 14.85
C LEU A 153 5.26 4.51 14.17
N ARG A 154 5.81 3.85 13.17
CA ARG A 154 6.78 4.41 12.24
C ARG A 154 6.26 4.21 10.83
N GLN A 155 6.32 5.25 10.02
CA GLN A 155 5.80 5.23 8.66
C GLN A 155 6.95 5.42 7.68
N PHE A 156 7.38 4.32 7.05
CA PHE A 156 8.37 4.36 5.98
C PHE A 156 7.69 4.75 4.68
N ALA A 157 8.09 5.86 4.08
CA ALA A 157 7.58 6.31 2.79
C ALA A 157 8.67 6.15 1.74
N LEU A 158 8.34 5.47 0.64
CA LEU A 158 9.17 5.44 -0.56
C LEU A 158 8.74 6.59 -1.47
N VAL A 159 9.67 7.47 -1.78
CA VAL A 159 9.43 8.71 -2.53
C VAL A 159 10.31 8.75 -3.77
N LEU A 160 9.70 9.02 -4.92
CA LEU A 160 10.41 9.36 -6.14
C LEU A 160 10.70 10.86 -6.16
N VAL A 161 11.97 11.24 -6.26
CA VAL A 161 12.40 12.63 -6.35
C VAL A 161 12.76 12.94 -7.80
N LYS A 162 12.10 13.94 -8.37
CA LYS A 162 12.40 14.42 -9.73
C LYS A 162 13.61 15.36 -9.70
N GLN A 163 14.29 15.49 -10.84
CA GLN A 163 15.36 16.50 -11.03
C GLN A 163 14.89 17.94 -10.73
N SER A 164 13.58 18.20 -10.85
CA SER A 164 12.99 19.49 -10.49
C SER A 164 12.81 19.70 -8.97
N GLY A 165 13.22 18.75 -8.13
CA GLY A 165 12.98 18.74 -6.69
C GLY A 165 11.56 18.32 -6.26
N LYS A 166 10.66 18.04 -7.21
CA LYS A 166 9.30 17.59 -6.89
C LYS A 166 9.34 16.16 -6.35
N ARG A 167 8.72 15.95 -5.20
CA ARG A 167 8.64 14.67 -4.49
C ARG A 167 7.30 14.00 -4.74
N LEU A 168 7.30 12.73 -5.13
CA LEU A 168 6.10 11.94 -5.39
C LEU A 168 6.14 10.64 -4.59
N THR A 169 5.20 10.47 -3.68
CA THR A 169 5.09 9.24 -2.88
C THR A 169 4.70 8.06 -3.77
N LEU A 170 5.49 7.00 -3.72
CA LEU A 170 5.25 5.72 -4.40
C LEU A 170 4.41 4.79 -3.51
N THR A 171 4.80 4.66 -2.25
CA THR A 171 4.10 3.86 -1.24
C THR A 171 4.49 4.24 0.18
N GLN A 172 3.73 3.76 1.16
CA GLN A 172 3.97 3.93 2.58
C GLN A 172 3.77 2.60 3.31
N VAL A 173 4.70 2.26 4.20
CA VAL A 173 4.72 1.05 5.01
C VAL A 173 4.67 1.47 6.49
N PRO A 174 3.46 1.55 7.08
CA PRO A 174 3.32 1.76 8.51
C PRO A 174 3.67 0.48 9.27
N VAL A 175 4.53 0.59 10.28
CA VAL A 175 4.91 -0.51 11.17
C VAL A 175 4.95 -0.03 12.62
N PRO A 176 4.69 -0.92 13.60
CA PRO A 176 4.99 -0.62 14.99
C PRO A 176 6.48 -0.32 15.18
N ALA A 177 6.84 0.54 16.13
CA ALA A 177 8.23 0.92 16.40
C ALA A 177 9.15 -0.29 16.68
N GLY A 178 8.64 -1.36 17.28
CA GLY A 178 9.39 -2.61 17.50
C GLY A 178 9.63 -3.46 16.25
N LYS A 179 9.07 -3.08 15.09
CA LYS A 179 9.19 -3.79 13.79
C LYS A 179 9.73 -2.88 12.68
N GLN A 180 10.54 -1.88 13.04
CA GLN A 180 11.11 -0.93 12.08
C GLN A 180 11.97 -1.60 11.01
N THR A 181 12.72 -2.64 11.35
CA THR A 181 13.52 -3.42 10.39
C THR A 181 12.66 -4.06 9.31
N ASP A 182 11.54 -4.69 9.69
CA ASP A 182 10.57 -5.26 8.72
C ASP A 182 9.95 -4.19 7.81
N GLY A 183 9.66 -3.00 8.36
CA GLY A 183 9.19 -1.85 7.57
C GLY A 183 10.24 -1.36 6.56
N MET A 184 11.49 -1.26 6.99
CA MET A 184 12.62 -0.89 6.15
C MET A 184 12.86 -1.94 5.06
N ASP A 185 12.96 -3.22 5.40
CA ASP A 185 13.21 -4.32 4.47
C ASP A 185 12.18 -4.35 3.33
N ARG A 186 10.90 -4.20 3.65
CA ARG A 186 9.82 -4.16 2.65
C ARG A 186 9.91 -2.93 1.76
N THR A 187 10.22 -1.78 2.35
CA THR A 187 10.34 -0.52 1.60
C THR A 187 11.55 -0.56 0.67
N LEU A 188 12.68 -1.06 1.18
CA LEU A 188 13.92 -1.24 0.44
C LEU A 188 13.77 -2.26 -0.68
N ALA A 189 13.11 -3.39 -0.45
CA ALA A 189 12.85 -4.38 -1.50
C ALA A 189 12.12 -3.76 -2.72
N VAL A 190 11.12 -2.92 -2.47
CA VAL A 190 10.41 -2.20 -3.53
C VAL A 190 11.29 -1.12 -4.16
N ALA A 191 12.06 -0.38 -3.34
CA ALA A 191 12.97 0.65 -3.83
C ALA A 191 14.05 0.06 -4.76
N THR A 192 14.69 -1.03 -4.37
CA THR A 192 15.70 -1.75 -5.15
C THR A 192 15.11 -2.31 -6.44
N ALA A 193 13.90 -2.85 -6.41
CA ALA A 193 13.22 -3.30 -7.63
C ALA A 193 13.00 -2.15 -8.63
N ILE A 194 12.57 -0.98 -8.14
CA ILE A 194 12.36 0.21 -8.98
C ILE A 194 13.72 0.78 -9.45
N ALA A 195 14.73 0.81 -8.59
CA ALA A 195 16.09 1.24 -8.93
C ALA A 195 16.69 0.37 -10.05
N ASN A 196 16.52 -0.96 -9.97
CA ASN A 196 16.97 -1.89 -11.01
C ASN A 196 16.31 -1.64 -12.37
N LEU A 197 15.04 -1.19 -12.39
CA LEU A 197 14.33 -0.83 -13.62
C LEU A 197 14.72 0.54 -14.17
N THR A 198 14.98 1.50 -13.29
CA THR A 198 15.16 2.92 -13.64
C THR A 198 16.62 3.34 -13.79
N GLY A 199 17.54 2.57 -13.20
CA GLY A 199 18.97 2.88 -13.12
C GLY A 199 19.33 4.00 -12.13
N VAL A 200 18.41 4.39 -11.25
CA VAL A 200 18.65 5.48 -10.27
C VAL A 200 19.03 4.94 -8.91
N GLU A 201 19.72 5.78 -8.12
CA GLU A 201 20.14 5.45 -6.76
C GLU A 201 18.97 5.48 -5.76
N VAL A 202 19.05 4.64 -4.73
CA VAL A 202 18.17 4.67 -3.55
C VAL A 202 18.91 5.34 -2.39
N LYS A 203 18.38 6.44 -1.88
CA LYS A 203 18.86 7.10 -0.67
C LYS A 203 18.12 6.61 0.55
N LEU A 204 18.87 6.10 1.51
CA LEU A 204 18.39 5.65 2.81
C LEU A 204 18.15 6.84 3.74
N PRO A 205 17.28 6.70 4.76
CA PRO A 205 17.12 7.71 5.79
C PRO A 205 18.37 7.80 6.67
N GLU A 206 18.54 8.93 7.35
CA GLU A 206 19.68 9.17 8.24
C GLU A 206 19.78 8.09 9.33
N GLY A 207 21.00 7.61 9.60
CA GLY A 207 21.25 6.58 10.61
C GLY A 207 20.95 5.14 10.17
N TRP A 208 20.56 4.92 8.91
CA TRP A 208 20.37 3.59 8.34
C TRP A 208 21.47 3.24 7.34
N GLU A 209 22.08 2.08 7.54
CA GLU A 209 23.11 1.53 6.65
C GLU A 209 22.72 0.11 6.21
N LEU A 210 23.12 -0.25 4.99
CA LEU A 210 22.96 -1.61 4.49
C LEU A 210 24.01 -2.49 5.15
N VAL A 211 23.56 -3.44 5.95
CA VAL A 211 24.42 -4.51 6.48
C VAL A 211 24.16 -5.77 5.65
N GLU A 212 25.17 -6.22 4.92
CA GLU A 212 25.13 -7.52 4.24
C GLU A 212 25.25 -8.62 5.30
N LEU A 213 24.16 -9.35 5.54
CA LEU A 213 24.20 -10.54 6.38
C LEU A 213 24.77 -11.70 5.57
N PRO A 214 25.74 -12.47 6.12
CA PRO A 214 26.26 -13.66 5.44
C PRO A 214 25.12 -14.66 5.18
N GLU A 215 25.15 -15.32 4.01
CA GLU A 215 24.07 -16.21 3.53
C GLU A 215 23.68 -17.32 4.54
N ASP A 216 24.60 -17.68 5.42
CA ASP A 216 24.42 -18.71 6.45
C ASP A 216 23.49 -18.29 7.60
N GLU A 217 23.36 -16.99 7.91
CA GLU A 217 22.47 -16.48 8.97
C GLU A 217 21.01 -16.31 8.48
N VAL A 218 20.78 -16.13 7.18
CA VAL A 218 19.43 -15.94 6.62
C VAL A 218 18.62 -17.25 6.63
N ALA A 219 19.30 -18.40 6.56
CA ALA A 219 18.67 -19.72 6.65
C ALA A 219 18.35 -20.13 8.09
N ALA A 220 19.06 -19.58 9.07
CA ALA A 220 18.83 -19.80 10.49
C ALA A 220 17.77 -18.81 11.00
N GLY A 221 16.50 -19.11 10.75
CA GLY A 221 15.40 -18.42 11.45
C GLY A 221 15.66 -18.39 12.96
N PRO A 222 15.17 -17.36 13.69
CA PRO A 222 15.60 -17.08 15.05
C PRO A 222 15.48 -18.33 15.92
N SER A 223 16.62 -18.81 16.42
CA SER A 223 16.70 -19.80 17.46
C SER A 223 15.93 -19.25 18.67
N ARG A 224 14.77 -19.88 18.92
CA ARG A 224 14.00 -19.66 20.15
C ARG A 224 14.85 -20.16 21.31
N GLU A 225 15.46 -19.24 22.04
CA GLU A 225 15.80 -19.43 23.45
C GLU A 225 14.65 -18.93 24.33
#